data_AF-N9RIA1-F1
#
_entry.id   AF-N9RIA1-F1
#
_cell.length_a   1.000
_cell.length_b   1.000
_cell.length_c   1.000
_cell.angle_alpha   90.00
_cell.angle_beta   90.00
_cell.angle_gamma   90.00
#
_symmetry.space_group_name_H-M   'P 1'
#
loop_
_entity.id
_entity.type
_entity.pdbx_description
1 polymer ?
#
loop_
_entity_poly.entity_id
_entity_poly.type
_entity_poly.pdbx_seq_one_letter_code
_entity_poly.pdbx_strand_id
1 'polypeptide(L)'
;MIKIKLLLVAVLGLSVVQLAWSALPENNQIASTLKAKLSDKILTQAEITQGANQTQMLYQYCIQDTVEKLKMMYPDVDQNTVINTVNGSCVYSEDHFNLYSVLLAASSMQKPMSEKQAAVFIEKNYAKDGRDQNNAAQRKNIYKKLGLLE
;
A
#
# COMPACT_ATOMS: atom_id res chain seq x y z
N MET A 1 -32.13 -34.09 56.28
CA MET A 1 -31.89 -32.63 56.28
C MET A 1 -31.19 -32.25 54.98
N ILE A 2 -31.95 -31.72 54.01
CA ILE A 2 -31.45 -31.32 52.69
C ILE A 2 -31.02 -29.85 52.78
N LYS A 3 -29.74 -29.56 52.57
CA LYS A 3 -29.23 -28.18 52.46
C LYS A 3 -29.01 -27.87 50.99
N ILE A 4 -29.98 -27.19 50.39
CA ILE A 4 -29.84 -26.46 49.14
C ILE A 4 -28.93 -25.26 49.43
N LYS A 5 -27.83 -25.14 48.69
CA LYS A 5 -27.11 -23.87 48.50
C LYS A 5 -26.89 -23.67 47.01
N LEU A 6 -27.89 -23.05 46.37
CA LEU A 6 -27.65 -22.25 45.18
C LEU A 6 -26.81 -21.05 45.61
N LEU A 7 -25.68 -20.83 44.94
CA LEU A 7 -25.09 -19.50 44.82
C LEU A 7 -24.27 -19.43 43.53
N LEU A 8 -24.95 -18.92 42.51
CA LEU A 8 -24.50 -17.92 41.55
C LEU A 8 -23.16 -18.15 40.84
N VAL A 9 -23.31 -18.71 39.65
CA VAL A 9 -22.45 -18.51 38.47
C VAL A 9 -22.34 -17.01 38.18
N ALA A 10 -21.20 -16.41 38.53
CA ALA A 10 -20.80 -15.08 38.03
C ALA A 10 -19.28 -14.93 38.18
N VAL A 11 -18.52 -15.69 37.37
CA VAL A 11 -17.08 -15.46 37.23
C VAL A 11 -16.79 -15.20 35.75
N LEU A 12 -16.82 -13.90 35.44
CA LEU A 12 -15.82 -13.23 34.61
C LEU A 12 -15.65 -13.80 33.19
N GLY A 13 -16.64 -13.54 32.34
CA GLY A 13 -16.39 -13.30 30.93
C GLY A 13 -15.55 -12.03 30.77
N LEU A 14 -14.23 -12.17 30.92
CA LEU A 14 -13.24 -11.10 30.72
C LEU A 14 -12.04 -11.71 29.97
N SER A 15 -12.31 -12.15 28.75
CA SER A 15 -11.28 -12.68 27.86
C SER A 15 -11.63 -12.48 26.38
N VAL A 16 -12.20 -11.32 26.02
CA VAL A 16 -12.18 -10.84 24.62
C VAL A 16 -12.13 -9.31 24.57
N VAL A 17 -11.04 -8.70 25.02
CA VAL A 17 -10.72 -7.30 24.65
C VAL A 17 -9.26 -7.21 24.23
N GLN A 18 -8.89 -7.94 23.19
CA GLN A 18 -7.62 -7.71 22.47
C GLN A 18 -7.79 -7.95 20.97
N LEU A 19 -8.73 -7.25 20.33
CA LEU A 19 -8.78 -7.12 18.87
C LEU A 19 -9.22 -5.71 18.45
N ALA A 20 -8.74 -4.67 19.14
CA ALA A 20 -8.97 -3.28 18.77
C ALA A 20 -7.70 -2.58 18.23
N TRP A 21 -6.76 -3.37 17.71
CA TRP A 21 -5.88 -2.92 16.62
C TRP A 21 -6.41 -3.55 15.35
N SER A 22 -7.67 -3.27 15.02
CA SER A 22 -8.14 -3.44 13.65
C SER A 22 -7.12 -2.73 12.78
N ALA A 23 -6.44 -3.48 11.91
CA ALA A 23 -5.64 -2.93 10.83
C ALA A 23 -6.34 -1.67 10.31
N LEU A 24 -5.60 -0.56 10.19
CA LEU A 24 -6.11 0.64 9.55
C LEU A 24 -6.92 0.21 8.33
N PRO A 25 -8.16 0.70 8.15
CA PRO A 25 -9.05 0.19 7.10
C PRO A 25 -8.27 0.16 5.79
N GLU A 26 -8.22 -1.02 5.15
CA GLU A 26 -7.51 -1.19 3.89
C GLU A 26 -7.97 -0.11 2.92
N ASN A 27 -7.06 0.80 2.57
CA ASN A 27 -7.38 1.85 1.63
C ASN A 27 -7.43 1.22 0.24
N ASN A 28 -8.64 0.85 -0.20
CA ASN A 28 -8.88 0.19 -1.49
C ASN A 28 -8.94 1.17 -2.66
N GLN A 29 -8.44 2.40 -2.48
CA GLN A 29 -8.46 3.44 -3.49
C GLN A 29 -7.07 4.03 -3.70
N ILE A 30 -6.86 4.55 -4.91
CA ILE A 30 -5.73 5.42 -5.18
C ILE A 30 -5.93 6.74 -4.42
N ALA A 31 -4.85 7.34 -3.94
CA ALA A 31 -4.85 8.64 -3.28
C ALA A 31 -5.69 9.68 -4.06
N SER A 32 -6.62 10.34 -3.38
CA SER A 32 -7.55 11.32 -3.98
C SER A 32 -6.82 12.48 -4.67
N THR A 33 -5.70 12.91 -4.10
CA THR A 33 -4.82 13.95 -4.67
C THR A 33 -4.18 13.53 -6.00
N LEU A 34 -3.92 12.23 -6.19
CA LEU A 34 -3.49 11.69 -7.47
C LEU A 34 -4.66 11.65 -8.44
N LYS A 35 -5.81 11.11 -8.03
CA LYS A 35 -7.02 11.01 -8.88
C LYS A 35 -7.43 12.34 -9.50
N ALA A 36 -7.31 13.43 -8.74
CA ALA A 36 -7.64 14.78 -9.21
C ALA A 36 -6.75 15.28 -10.38
N LYS A 37 -5.57 14.69 -10.59
CA LYS A 37 -4.60 15.09 -11.61
C LYS A 37 -4.58 14.19 -12.84
N LEU A 38 -5.34 13.08 -12.82
CA LEU A 38 -5.29 12.09 -13.90
C LEU A 38 -5.98 12.59 -15.17
N SER A 39 -5.40 12.27 -16.31
CA SER A 39 -5.94 12.63 -17.62
C SER A 39 -6.82 11.53 -18.23
N ASP A 40 -7.79 11.95 -19.05
CA ASP A 40 -8.52 11.07 -19.99
C ASP A 40 -7.79 10.88 -21.32
N LYS A 41 -6.69 11.62 -21.55
CA LYS A 41 -5.87 11.50 -22.76
C LYS A 41 -5.24 10.11 -22.82
N ILE A 42 -5.29 9.48 -23.99
CA ILE A 42 -4.43 8.34 -24.30
C ILE A 42 -3.01 8.85 -24.53
N LEU A 43 -2.11 8.49 -23.61
CA LEU A 43 -0.70 8.85 -23.69
C LEU A 43 0.00 8.05 -24.78
N THR A 44 0.97 8.68 -25.43
CA THR A 44 1.91 8.01 -26.34
C THR A 44 2.88 7.13 -25.58
N GLN A 45 3.52 6.16 -26.26
CA GLN A 45 4.56 5.32 -25.65
C GLN A 45 5.69 6.16 -25.01
N ALA A 46 6.06 7.28 -25.64
CA ALA A 46 7.10 8.17 -25.12
C ALA A 46 6.65 8.83 -23.80
N GLU A 47 5.43 9.36 -23.74
CA GLU A 47 4.86 9.94 -22.52
C GLU A 47 4.72 8.91 -21.40
N ILE A 48 4.27 7.70 -21.72
CA ILE A 48 4.17 6.60 -20.75
C ILE A 48 5.56 6.23 -20.21
N THR A 49 6.55 6.09 -21.08
CA THR A 49 7.92 5.73 -20.68
C THR A 49 8.54 6.82 -19.80
N GLN A 50 8.34 8.09 -20.17
CA GLN A 50 8.81 9.22 -19.38
C GLN A 50 8.16 9.24 -17.99
N GLY A 51 6.83 9.12 -17.91
CA GLY A 51 6.15 9.12 -16.62
C GLY A 51 6.46 7.88 -15.78
N ALA A 52 6.70 6.72 -16.39
CA ALA A 52 7.17 5.52 -15.67
C ALA A 52 8.54 5.75 -15.04
N ASN A 53 9.49 6.35 -15.77
CA ASN A 53 10.80 6.69 -15.23
C ASN A 53 10.68 7.70 -14.07
N GLN A 54 9.86 8.73 -14.24
CA GLN A 54 9.63 9.75 -13.21
C GLN A 54 9.01 9.15 -11.94
N THR A 55 7.95 8.35 -12.09
CA THR A 55 7.25 7.75 -10.95
C THR A 55 8.10 6.69 -10.24
N GLN A 56 8.94 5.93 -10.97
CA GLN A 56 9.93 5.05 -10.37
C GLN A 56 10.92 5.83 -9.50
N MET A 57 11.47 6.93 -10.01
CA MET A 57 12.38 7.79 -9.24
C MET A 57 11.69 8.38 -8.00
N LEU A 58 10.47 8.89 -8.14
CA LEU A 58 9.70 9.45 -7.03
C LEU A 58 9.42 8.42 -5.94
N TYR A 59 9.13 7.18 -6.32
CA TYR A 59 8.88 6.13 -5.35
C TYR A 59 10.17 5.70 -4.63
N GLN A 60 11.27 5.50 -5.37
CA GLN A 60 12.56 5.18 -4.77
C GLN A 60 13.04 6.30 -3.82
N TYR A 61 12.92 7.56 -4.24
CA TYR A 61 13.26 8.71 -3.42
C TYR A 61 12.44 8.75 -2.13
N CYS A 62 11.11 8.56 -2.22
CA CYS A 62 10.27 8.52 -1.02
C CYS A 62 10.71 7.43 -0.04
N ILE A 63 11.02 6.24 -0.53
CA ILE A 63 11.49 5.12 0.30
C ILE A 63 12.80 5.51 1.00
N GLN A 64 13.79 5.98 0.24
CA GLN A 64 15.11 6.32 0.78
C GLN A 64 15.04 7.46 1.80
N ASP A 65 14.36 8.56 1.47
CA ASP A 65 14.17 9.71 2.37
C ASP A 65 13.43 9.31 3.65
N THR A 66 12.39 8.48 3.55
CA THR A 66 11.66 7.97 4.72
C THR A 66 12.55 7.11 5.60
N VAL A 67 13.31 6.18 5.01
CA VAL A 67 14.25 5.30 5.75
C VAL A 67 15.34 6.12 6.44
N GLU A 68 15.93 7.08 5.72
CA GLU A 68 17.01 7.93 6.25
C GLU A 68 16.52 8.74 7.46
N LYS A 69 15.38 9.42 7.33
CA LYS A 69 14.78 10.19 8.43
C LYS A 69 14.43 9.30 9.61
N LEU A 70 13.86 8.13 9.36
CA LEU A 70 13.49 7.21 10.43
C LEU A 70 14.72 6.73 11.21
N LYS A 71 15.80 6.34 10.51
CA LYS A 71 17.06 5.92 11.14
C LYS A 71 17.78 7.06 11.85
N MET A 72 17.66 8.29 11.37
CA MET A 72 18.20 9.46 12.06
C MET A 72 17.52 9.70 13.42
N MET A 73 16.21 9.47 13.50
CA MET A 73 15.45 9.60 14.76
C MET A 73 15.58 8.37 15.66
N TYR A 74 15.67 7.19 15.07
CA TYR A 74 15.70 5.90 15.75
C TYR A 74 16.78 5.00 15.12
N PRO A 75 18.05 5.13 15.53
CA PRO A 75 19.16 4.40 14.91
C PRO A 75 19.00 2.87 14.92
N ASP A 76 18.35 2.34 15.96
CA ASP A 76 18.14 0.90 16.16
C ASP A 76 16.73 0.43 15.75
N VAL A 77 16.04 1.19 14.88
CA VAL A 77 14.71 0.82 14.39
C VAL A 77 14.74 -0.54 13.67
N ASP A 78 13.82 -1.43 14.04
CA ASP A 78 13.74 -2.75 13.44
C ASP A 78 13.19 -2.68 11.99
N GLN A 79 13.53 -3.69 11.20
CA GLN A 79 13.18 -3.76 9.77
C GLN A 79 11.66 -3.73 9.53
N ASN A 80 10.85 -4.35 10.40
CA ASN A 80 9.40 -4.35 10.22
C ASN A 80 8.83 -2.95 10.43
N THR A 81 9.30 -2.23 11.45
CA THR A 81 8.94 -0.83 11.66
C THR A 81 9.33 0.03 10.47
N VAL A 82 10.55 -0.14 9.93
CA VAL A 82 10.98 0.56 8.70
C VAL A 82 10.01 0.32 7.55
N ILE A 83 9.68 -0.95 7.26
CA ILE A 83 8.79 -1.31 6.16
C ILE A 83 7.39 -0.73 6.35
N ASN A 84 6.83 -0.83 7.55
CA ASN A 84 5.50 -0.31 7.86
C ASN A 84 5.46 1.22 7.72
N THR A 85 6.49 1.93 8.20
CA THR A 85 6.60 3.38 8.03
C THR A 85 6.71 3.77 6.55
N VAL A 86 7.51 3.06 5.76
CA VAL A 86 7.63 3.30 4.32
C VAL A 86 6.30 3.06 3.60
N ASN A 87 5.62 1.94 3.89
CA ASN A 87 4.33 1.60 3.28
C ASN A 87 3.28 2.69 3.52
N GLY A 88 3.25 3.26 4.74
CA GLY A 88 2.33 4.35 5.09
C GLY A 88 2.72 5.71 4.50
N SER A 89 4.02 6.03 4.47
CA SER A 89 4.51 7.35 4.06
C SER A 89 4.54 7.52 2.54
N CYS A 90 4.72 6.43 1.79
CA CYS A 90 4.94 6.46 0.35
C CYS A 90 3.72 6.07 -0.50
N VAL A 91 2.52 6.04 0.09
CA VAL A 91 1.25 5.69 -0.60
C VAL A 91 1.07 6.46 -1.92
N TYR A 92 1.25 7.78 -1.90
CA TYR A 92 1.06 8.61 -3.09
C TYR A 92 2.04 8.25 -4.22
N SER A 93 3.32 8.08 -3.89
CA SER A 93 4.36 7.73 -4.88
C SER A 93 4.18 6.30 -5.41
N GLU A 94 3.78 5.36 -4.55
CA GLU A 94 3.44 3.99 -4.94
C GLU A 94 2.25 3.96 -5.90
N ASP A 95 1.18 4.70 -5.62
CA ASP A 95 0.02 4.73 -6.52
C ASP A 95 0.38 5.30 -7.90
N HIS A 96 1.22 6.34 -7.94
CA HIS A 96 1.76 6.88 -9.18
C HIS A 96 2.59 5.85 -9.95
N PHE A 97 3.45 5.11 -9.25
CA PHE A 97 4.28 4.06 -9.83
C PHE A 97 3.43 2.92 -10.41
N ASN A 98 2.39 2.49 -9.68
CA ASN A 98 1.46 1.46 -10.12
C ASN A 98 0.67 1.89 -11.36
N LEU A 99 0.20 3.13 -11.38
CA LEU A 99 -0.50 3.71 -12.52
C LEU A 99 0.33 3.58 -13.80
N TYR A 100 1.59 4.01 -13.78
CA TYR A 100 2.45 3.96 -14.96
C TYR A 100 2.94 2.54 -15.28
N SER A 101 3.04 1.66 -14.30
CA SER A 101 3.30 0.23 -14.54
C SER A 101 2.15 -0.42 -15.32
N VAL A 102 0.89 -0.08 -14.99
CA VAL A 102 -0.29 -0.55 -15.74
C VAL A 102 -0.32 0.04 -17.14
N LEU A 103 -0.02 1.33 -17.31
CA LEU A 103 0.02 1.97 -18.63
C LEU A 103 1.11 1.37 -19.53
N LEU A 104 2.29 1.07 -18.98
CA LEU A 104 3.34 0.35 -19.71
C LEU A 104 2.87 -1.02 -20.17
N ALA A 105 2.25 -1.80 -19.29
CA ALA A 105 1.72 -3.12 -19.64
C ALA A 105 0.64 -3.01 -20.73
N ALA A 106 -0.32 -2.10 -20.55
CA ALA A 106 -1.40 -1.84 -21.50
C ALA A 106 -0.87 -1.46 -22.89
N SER A 107 0.14 -0.58 -22.95
CA SER A 107 0.79 -0.19 -24.20
C SER A 107 1.51 -1.37 -24.86
N SER A 108 2.26 -2.17 -24.09
CA SER A 108 2.95 -3.36 -24.61
C SER A 108 2.00 -4.41 -25.19
N MET A 109 0.77 -4.49 -24.65
CA MET A 109 -0.29 -5.38 -25.10
C MET A 109 -1.14 -4.79 -26.24
N GLN A 110 -0.76 -3.62 -26.77
CA GLN A 110 -1.53 -2.88 -27.79
C GLN A 110 -2.98 -2.59 -27.38
N LYS A 111 -3.20 -2.36 -26.08
CA LYS A 111 -4.49 -2.01 -25.48
C LYS A 111 -4.37 -0.65 -24.77
N PRO A 112 -4.15 0.44 -25.51
CA PRO A 112 -3.89 1.74 -24.91
C PRO A 112 -5.08 2.17 -24.03
N MET A 113 -4.77 2.75 -22.88
CA MET A 113 -5.75 3.28 -21.94
C MET A 113 -5.27 4.61 -21.35
N SER A 114 -6.21 5.43 -20.88
CA SER A 114 -5.90 6.67 -20.18
C SER A 114 -5.47 6.40 -18.73
N GLU A 115 -4.88 7.41 -18.09
CA GLU A 115 -4.56 7.34 -16.66
C GLU A 115 -5.82 7.08 -15.81
N LYS A 116 -6.94 7.73 -16.12
CA LYS A 116 -8.22 7.48 -15.42
C LYS A 116 -8.70 6.03 -15.59
N GLN A 117 -8.57 5.46 -16.78
CA GLN A 117 -8.91 4.05 -17.02
C GLN A 117 -7.99 3.09 -16.27
N ALA A 118 -6.68 3.38 -16.24
CA ALA A 118 -5.71 2.62 -15.46
C ALA A 118 -6.02 2.68 -13.95
N ALA A 119 -6.42 3.85 -13.43
CA ALA A 119 -6.82 3.99 -12.04
C ALA A 119 -8.06 3.13 -11.70
N VAL A 120 -9.09 3.13 -12.55
CA VAL A 120 -10.26 2.26 -12.38
C VAL A 120 -9.87 0.78 -12.41
N PHE A 121 -8.96 0.39 -13.30
CA PHE A 121 -8.45 -0.98 -13.37
C PHE A 121 -7.75 -1.39 -12.06
N ILE A 122 -6.89 -0.52 -11.52
CA ILE A 122 -6.18 -0.74 -10.26
C ILE A 122 -7.18 -0.87 -9.10
N GLU A 123 -8.10 0.09 -8.96
CA GLU A 123 -9.08 0.10 -7.87
C GLU A 123 -10.01 -1.12 -7.91
N LYS A 124 -10.31 -1.65 -9.10
CA LYS A 124 -11.05 -2.91 -9.24
C LYS A 124 -10.30 -4.11 -8.65
N ASN A 125 -8.98 -4.13 -8.71
CA ASN A 125 -8.18 -5.18 -8.10
C ASN A 125 -8.03 -4.94 -6.59
N TYR A 126 -7.83 -3.70 -6.16
CA TYR A 126 -7.80 -3.33 -4.75
C TYR A 126 -9.11 -3.69 -4.03
N ALA A 127 -10.26 -3.51 -4.69
CA ALA A 127 -11.57 -3.88 -4.14
C ALA A 127 -11.74 -5.40 -3.90
N LYS A 128 -10.90 -6.25 -4.49
CA LYS A 128 -10.95 -7.71 -4.31
C LYS A 128 -10.07 -8.17 -3.16
N ASP A 129 -8.78 -7.79 -3.21
CA ASP A 129 -7.75 -8.40 -2.37
C ASP A 129 -7.14 -7.41 -1.37
N GLY A 130 -7.51 -6.13 -1.44
CA GLY A 130 -6.87 -5.06 -0.67
C GLY A 130 -5.69 -4.44 -1.42
N ARG A 131 -5.46 -3.14 -1.21
CA ARG A 131 -4.34 -2.41 -1.84
C ARG A 131 -2.97 -3.00 -1.47
N ASP A 132 -2.79 -3.33 -0.19
CA ASP A 132 -1.49 -3.80 0.31
C ASP A 132 -1.12 -5.17 -0.27
N GLN A 133 -2.09 -6.08 -0.40
CA GLN A 133 -1.93 -7.42 -0.94
C GLN A 133 -1.66 -7.35 -2.45
N ASN A 134 -2.38 -6.49 -3.17
CA ASN A 134 -2.14 -6.26 -4.60
C ASN A 134 -0.72 -5.74 -4.86
N ASN A 135 -0.19 -4.90 -3.96
CA ASN A 135 1.12 -4.28 -4.13
C ASN A 135 2.27 -5.10 -3.51
N ALA A 136 1.97 -6.11 -2.68
CA ALA A 136 2.96 -6.81 -1.86
C ALA A 136 4.14 -7.40 -2.66
N ALA A 137 3.86 -8.06 -3.79
CA ALA A 137 4.89 -8.66 -4.62
C ALA A 137 5.84 -7.61 -5.22
N GLN A 138 5.27 -6.50 -5.68
CA GLN A 138 6.02 -5.39 -6.26
C GLN A 138 6.86 -4.67 -5.19
N ARG A 139 6.27 -4.37 -4.02
CA ARG A 139 6.98 -3.83 -2.85
C ARG A 139 8.18 -4.69 -2.50
N LYS A 140 7.97 -6.00 -2.36
CA LYS A 140 9.05 -6.95 -2.04
C LYS A 140 10.21 -6.86 -3.03
N ASN A 141 9.92 -6.78 -4.32
CA ASN A 141 10.94 -6.64 -5.35
C ASN A 141 11.69 -5.31 -5.27
N ILE A 142 10.99 -4.21 -5.00
CA ILE A 142 11.60 -2.88 -4.85
C ILE A 142 12.46 -2.83 -3.60
N TYR A 143 11.96 -3.32 -2.46
CA TYR A 143 12.69 -3.34 -1.20
C TYR A 143 13.96 -4.20 -1.27
N LYS A 144 13.91 -5.36 -1.94
CA LYS A 144 15.13 -6.14 -2.22
C LYS A 144 16.14 -5.36 -3.04
N LYS A 145 15.71 -4.71 -4.13
CA LYS A 145 16.59 -3.90 -5.00
C LYS A 145 17.23 -2.72 -4.24
N LEU A 146 16.52 -2.17 -3.25
CA LEU A 146 17.00 -1.07 -2.42
C LEU A 146 17.75 -1.53 -1.17
N GLY A 147 17.92 -2.84 -0.95
CA GLY A 147 18.60 -3.38 0.24
C GLY A 147 17.81 -3.25 1.54
N LEU A 148 16.50 -3.02 1.46
CA LEU A 148 15.59 -3.01 2.63
C LEU A 148 15.16 -4.42 3.04
N LEU A 149 15.26 -5.41 2.15
CA LEU A 149 14.91 -6.82 2.38
C LEU A 149 15.99 -7.72 1.77
N GLU A 150 16.24 -8.87 2.40
CA GLU A 150 17.08 -9.96 1.85
C GLU A 150 16.31 -10.81 0.83
#